data_AF-A0A1F4U555-F1
#
_entry.id   AF-A0A1F4U555-F1
#
_cell.length_a   1.000
_cell.length_b   1.000
_cell.length_c   1.000
_cell.angle_alpha   90.00
_cell.angle_beta   90.00
_cell.angle_gamma   90.00
#
_symmetry.space_group_name_H-M   'P 1'
#
loop_
_entity.id
_entity.type
_entity.pdbx_description
1 polymer ?
#
loop_
_entity_poly.entity_id
_entity_poly.type
_entity_poly.pdbx_seq_one_letter_code
_entity_poly.pdbx_strand_id
1 'polypeptide(L)'
;MNKKSEKEVLDIIQKALNLEAGLITIESSVWNVTVWDSLGHLSILSALDDFLDGKVAGIKGMANADSVKKILQLLKDNSLI
;
A
#
# COMPACT_ATOMS: atom_id res chain seq x y z
N MET A 1 15.85 1.23 15.57
CA MET A 1 14.70 1.78 14.81
C MET A 1 14.56 0.91 13.56
N ASN A 2 13.57 0.01 13.51
CA ASN A 2 13.35 -0.81 12.32
C ASN A 2 12.60 0.05 11.29
N LYS A 3 13.32 0.57 10.29
CA LYS A 3 12.67 1.11 9.10
C LYS A 3 11.90 -0.03 8.44
N LYS A 4 10.61 0.18 8.20
CA LYS A 4 9.76 -0.78 7.49
C LYS A 4 10.22 -0.79 6.03
N SER A 5 10.26 -1.95 5.40
CA SER A 5 10.81 -2.13 4.05
C SER A 5 9.73 -2.10 2.98
N GLU A 6 10.13 -1.83 1.73
CA GLU A 6 9.23 -1.90 0.57
C GLU A 6 8.57 -3.28 0.43
N LYS A 7 9.31 -4.34 0.78
CA LYS A 7 8.81 -5.71 0.77
C LYS A 7 7.67 -5.91 1.77
N GLU A 8 7.79 -5.35 2.97
CA GLU A 8 6.71 -5.42 3.95
C GLU A 8 5.47 -4.65 3.48
N VAL A 9 5.65 -3.49 2.83
CA VAL A 9 4.53 -2.74 2.24
C VAL A 9 3.82 -3.58 1.17
N LEU A 10 4.57 -4.23 0.28
CA LEU A 10 4.03 -5.16 -0.72
C LEU A 10 3.24 -6.30 -0.05
N ASP A 11 3.79 -6.92 1.00
CA ASP A 11 3.14 -7.99 1.74
C ASP A 11 1.83 -7.52 2.40
N ILE A 12 1.79 -6.29 2.93
CA ILE A 12 0.59 -5.69 3.52
C ILE A 12 -0.48 -5.43 2.45
N ILE A 13 -0.11 -4.84 1.31
CA ILE A 13 -1.03 -4.61 0.18
C ILE A 13 -1.62 -5.93 -0.29
N GLN A 14 -0.79 -6.96 -0.42
CA GLN A 14 -1.22 -8.28 -0.84
C GLN A 14 -2.19 -8.94 0.15
N LYS A 15 -1.90 -8.86 1.46
CA LYS A 15 -2.80 -9.34 2.51
C LYS A 15 -4.13 -8.58 2.51
N ALA A 16 -4.10 -7.27 2.30
CA ALA A 16 -5.28 -6.42 2.26
C ALA A 16 -6.21 -6.78 1.10
N LEU A 17 -5.63 -7.19 -0.03
CA LEU A 17 -6.36 -7.66 -1.21
C LEU A 17 -6.70 -9.16 -1.16
N ASN A 18 -6.33 -9.85 -0.08
CA ASN A 18 -6.51 -11.29 0.09
C ASN A 18 -5.96 -12.11 -1.09
N LEU A 19 -4.78 -11.73 -1.59
CA LEU A 19 -4.10 -12.37 -2.71
C LEU A 19 -3.00 -13.32 -2.22
N GLU A 20 -2.68 -14.31 -3.05
CA GLU A 20 -1.54 -15.21 -2.82
C GLU A 20 -0.19 -14.47 -2.87
N ALA A 21 0.80 -15.07 -2.21
CA ALA A 21 2.15 -14.54 -2.14
C ALA A 21 2.83 -14.41 -3.52
N GLY A 22 3.29 -13.20 -3.84
CA GLY A 22 4.00 -12.88 -5.08
C GLY A 22 3.13 -12.32 -6.21
N LEU A 23 1.82 -12.13 -5.99
CA LEU A 23 0.93 -11.55 -7.01
C LEU A 23 0.98 -10.03 -7.07
N ILE A 24 1.35 -9.37 -5.96
CA ILE A 24 1.54 -7.92 -5.93
C ILE A 24 3.00 -7.58 -6.16
N THR A 25 3.25 -6.66 -7.10
CA THR A 25 4.58 -6.17 -7.46
C THR A 25 4.57 -4.65 -7.52
N ILE A 26 5.74 -4.03 -7.74
CA ILE A 26 5.85 -2.58 -7.88
C ILE A 26 5.05 -2.01 -9.06
N GLU A 27 4.80 -2.82 -10.10
CA GLU A 27 4.02 -2.44 -11.27
C GLU A 27 2.51 -2.64 -11.05
N SER A 28 2.10 -3.23 -9.92
CA SER A 28 0.68 -3.43 -9.59
C SER A 28 -0.05 -2.10 -9.37
N SER A 29 -1.28 -2.03 -9.87
CA SER A 29 -2.15 -0.86 -9.85
C SER A 29 -3.63 -1.25 -9.92
N VAL A 30 -4.51 -0.29 -9.68
CA VAL A 30 -5.97 -0.42 -9.85
C VAL A 30 -6.37 -0.95 -11.24
N TRP A 31 -5.53 -0.74 -12.26
CA TRP A 31 -5.81 -1.13 -13.64
C TRP A 31 -5.45 -2.57 -13.97
N ASN A 32 -4.48 -3.15 -13.27
CA ASN A 32 -3.96 -4.50 -13.55
C ASN A 32 -4.24 -5.52 -12.45
N VAL A 33 -4.67 -5.06 -11.26
CA VAL A 33 -5.13 -5.92 -10.17
C VAL A 33 -6.64 -5.79 -10.05
N THR A 34 -7.39 -6.76 -10.57
CA THR A 34 -8.86 -6.74 -10.60
C THR A 34 -9.49 -6.56 -9.21
N VAL A 35 -8.90 -7.14 -8.17
CA VAL A 35 -9.40 -7.04 -6.78
C VAL A 35 -9.10 -5.69 -6.13
N TRP A 36 -8.24 -4.88 -6.74
CA TRP A 36 -7.95 -3.52 -6.31
C TRP A 36 -9.03 -2.58 -6.87
N ASP A 37 -10.28 -2.79 -6.44
CA ASP A 37 -11.40 -1.89 -6.71
C ASP A 37 -11.50 -0.82 -5.60
N SER A 38 -12.65 -0.16 -5.47
CA SER A 38 -12.90 0.80 -4.40
C SER A 38 -12.80 0.20 -2.98
N LEU A 39 -13.24 -1.05 -2.80
CA LEU A 39 -13.18 -1.73 -1.50
C LEU A 39 -11.78 -2.27 -1.23
N GLY A 40 -11.14 -2.87 -2.24
CA GLY A 40 -9.76 -3.30 -2.17
C GLY A 40 -8.81 -2.14 -1.86
N HIS A 41 -9.05 -0.96 -2.46
CA HIS A 41 -8.27 0.24 -2.16
C HIS A 41 -8.46 0.69 -0.70
N LEU A 42 -9.69 0.71 -0.19
CA LEU A 42 -9.95 1.01 1.22
C LEU A 42 -9.27 0.01 2.17
N SER A 43 -9.32 -1.28 1.85
CA SER A 43 -8.63 -2.33 2.60
C SER A 43 -7.13 -2.09 2.63
N ILE A 44 -6.51 -1.71 1.50
CA ILE A 44 -5.09 -1.36 1.44
C ILE A 44 -4.79 -0.18 2.35
N LEU A 45 -5.57 0.91 2.25
CA LEU A 45 -5.34 2.10 3.08
C LEU A 45 -5.44 1.78 4.57
N SER A 46 -6.47 1.02 4.98
CA SER A 46 -6.66 0.60 6.37
C SER A 46 -5.50 -0.27 6.85
N ALA A 47 -5.11 -1.28 6.08
CA ALA A 47 -4.03 -2.18 6.45
C ALA A 47 -2.67 -1.48 6.51
N LEU A 48 -2.41 -0.53 5.60
CA LEU A 48 -1.20 0.29 5.64
C LEU A 48 -1.22 1.24 6.83
N ASP A 49 -2.36 1.85 7.16
CA ASP A 49 -2.50 2.75 8.30
C ASP A 49 -2.24 2.02 9.61
N ASP A 50 -2.85 0.84 9.80
CA ASP A 50 -2.56 -0.05 10.93
C ASP A 50 -1.08 -0.46 10.96
N PHE A 51 -0.52 -0.83 9.80
CA PHE A 51 0.89 -1.20 9.70
C PHE A 51 1.81 -0.03 10.01
N LEU A 52 1.41 1.22 9.83
CA LEU A 52 2.23 2.43 9.99
C LEU A 52 1.82 3.28 11.19
N ASP A 53 1.11 2.69 12.15
CA ASP A 53 0.73 3.32 13.40
C ASP A 53 -0.13 4.58 13.20
N GLY A 54 -1.08 4.55 12.25
CA GLY A 54 -2.03 5.62 11.99
C GLY A 54 -1.49 6.80 11.15
N LYS A 55 -0.30 6.65 10.57
CA LYS A 55 0.39 7.75 9.87
C LYS A 55 -0.02 7.91 8.40
N VAL A 56 -0.70 6.92 7.82
CA VAL A 56 -1.06 6.89 6.40
C VAL A 56 -2.22 7.84 6.12
N ALA A 57 -3.17 7.93 7.05
CA ALA A 57 -4.30 8.85 6.97
C ALA A 57 -3.87 10.33 6.85
N GLY A 58 -2.69 10.70 7.38
CA GLY A 58 -2.14 12.05 7.28
C GLY A 58 -1.45 12.38 5.96
N ILE A 59 -1.21 11.39 5.08
CA ILE A 59 -0.43 11.57 3.87
C ILE A 59 -1.32 12.06 2.73
N LYS A 60 -1.06 13.30 2.29
CA LYS A 60 -1.77 13.90 1.15
C LYS A 60 -1.55 13.06 -0.11
N GLY A 61 -2.65 12.73 -0.79
CA GLY A 61 -2.62 11.97 -2.04
C GLY A 61 -2.55 10.45 -1.87
N MET A 62 -2.46 9.93 -0.63
CA MET A 62 -2.46 8.49 -0.38
C MET A 62 -3.78 7.82 -0.76
N ALA A 63 -4.91 8.47 -0.46
CA ALA A 63 -6.24 8.02 -0.87
C ALA A 63 -6.46 8.05 -2.39
N ASN A 64 -5.53 8.64 -3.15
CA ASN A 64 -5.56 8.71 -4.60
C ASN A 64 -4.39 7.91 -5.21
N ALA A 65 -3.72 7.08 -4.41
CA ALA A 65 -2.62 6.26 -4.86
C ALA A 65 -3.17 5.01 -5.57
N ASP A 66 -3.18 5.10 -6.89
CA ASP A 66 -3.72 4.09 -7.82
C ASP A 66 -2.71 2.97 -8.16
N SER A 67 -1.49 3.03 -7.63
CA SER A 67 -0.42 2.08 -7.92
C SER A 67 0.50 1.88 -6.72
N VAL A 68 1.10 0.68 -6.63
CA VAL A 68 2.08 0.34 -5.58
C VAL A 68 3.26 1.32 -5.63
N LYS A 69 3.77 1.62 -6.83
CA LYS A 69 4.84 2.59 -7.02
C LYS A 69 4.53 3.95 -6.39
N LYS A 70 3.30 4.45 -6.56
CA LYS A 70 2.86 5.73 -5.99
C LYS A 70 2.72 5.65 -4.47
N ILE A 71 2.20 4.54 -3.93
CA ILE A 71 2.17 4.30 -2.48
C ILE A 71 3.59 4.32 -1.91
N LEU A 72 4.52 3.56 -2.48
CA LEU A 72 5.90 3.49 -2.02
C LEU A 72 6.60 4.85 -2.09
N GLN A 73 6.38 5.63 -3.16
CA GLN A 73 6.91 6.99 -3.26
C GLN A 73 6.38 7.89 -2.14
N LEU A 74 5.06 7.90 -1.91
CA LEU A 74 4.46 8.69 -0.83
C LEU A 74 4.99 8.29 0.55
N LEU A 75 5.20 6.99 0.80
CA LEU A 75 5.77 6.52 2.05
C LEU A 75 7.23 6.95 2.24
N LYS A 76 8.05 6.89 1.17
CA LYS A 76 9.44 7.36 1.18
C LYS A 76 9.54 8.86 1.41
N ASP A 77 8.70 9.64 0.71
CA ASP A 77 8.67 11.10 0.83
C ASP A 77 8.32 11.54 2.26
N ASN A 78 7.53 10.72 2.98
CA ASN A 78 7.18 10.92 4.38
C ASN A 78 8.13 10.21 5.37
N SER A 79 9.25 9.65 4.90
CA SER A 79 10.25 8.94 5.72
C SER A 79 9.69 7.79 6.58
N LEU A 80 8.61 7.16 6.10
CA LEU A 80 7.96 6.04 6.78
C LEU A 80 8.61 4.69 6.45
N ILE A 81 9.28 4.63 5.30
CA ILE A 81 10.10 3.50 4.82
C ILE A 81 11.46 4.02 4.34
#